data_AF-A0A371YJW4-F1
#
_entry.id   AF-A0A371YJW4-F1
#
_cell.length_a   1.000
_cell.length_b   1.000
_cell.length_c   1.000
_cell.angle_alpha   90.00
_cell.angle_beta   90.00
_cell.angle_gamma   90.00
#
_symmetry.space_group_name_H-M   'P 1'
#
loop_
_entity.id
_entity.type
_entity.pdbx_description
1 polymer ?
#
loop_
_entity_poly.entity_id
_entity_poly.type
_entity_poly.pdbx_seq_one_letter_code
_entity_poly.pdbx_strand_id
1 'polypeptide(L)'
;MQLVDDARSQIWKTLYYDPAYTQLTYPMGDVPLVKGVCTDVVIRALRHQGIDLQQRIHEDMKANFKKYPQKWGLKNTDKNIDHRRVPNIMTYFQRQGYAVKDQNFKAGDIVTWDLGKGLVHIGIISNKTTMLNKVPLVIHNIGHGTRENDILYEYKITGHYRIPSTVK
;
A
#
# COMPACT_ATOMS: atom_id res chain seq x y z
N MET A 1 -14.98 -1.77 -6.52
CA MET A 1 -15.64 -1.64 -5.20
C MET A 1 -15.03 -2.61 -4.20
N GLN A 2 -14.89 -3.90 -4.55
CA GLN A 2 -14.30 -4.95 -3.69
C GLN A 2 -13.03 -4.53 -2.95
N LEU A 3 -12.02 -3.95 -3.62
CA LEU A 3 -10.78 -3.51 -2.94
C LEU A 3 -11.01 -2.48 -1.82
N VAL A 4 -11.97 -1.59 -2.00
CA VAL A 4 -12.33 -0.59 -0.99
C VAL A 4 -12.99 -1.30 0.20
N ASP A 5 -13.86 -2.27 -0.06
CA ASP A 5 -14.54 -3.03 0.99
C ASP A 5 -13.56 -3.94 1.76
N ASP A 6 -12.61 -4.56 1.06
CA ASP A 6 -11.53 -5.35 1.67
C ASP A 6 -10.62 -4.48 2.55
N ALA A 7 -10.26 -3.29 2.08
CA ALA A 7 -9.52 -2.31 2.88
C ALA A 7 -10.31 -1.87 4.11
N ARG A 8 -11.60 -1.56 3.93
CA ARG A 8 -12.50 -1.13 5.00
C ARG A 8 -12.73 -2.23 6.04
N SER A 9 -12.70 -3.50 5.63
CA SER A 9 -12.89 -4.66 6.53
C SER A 9 -11.86 -4.76 7.65
N GLN A 10 -10.76 -4.00 7.55
CA GLN A 10 -9.68 -3.93 8.52
C GLN A 10 -9.90 -2.85 9.60
N ILE A 11 -10.83 -1.91 9.39
CA ILE A 11 -11.20 -0.92 10.41
C ILE A 11 -11.75 -1.67 11.63
N TRP A 12 -11.34 -1.26 12.83
CA TRP A 12 -11.60 -1.93 14.12
C TRP A 12 -10.94 -3.30 14.31
N LYS A 13 -10.20 -3.80 13.33
CA LYS A 13 -9.40 -5.03 13.46
C LYS A 13 -7.92 -4.71 13.58
N THR A 14 -7.38 -3.86 12.69
CA THR A 14 -6.02 -3.34 12.80
C THR A 14 -6.03 -2.11 13.71
N LEU A 15 -5.62 -2.28 14.96
CA LEU A 15 -5.72 -1.26 16.00
C LEU A 15 -4.40 -0.54 16.26
N TYR A 16 -3.27 -1.21 16.01
CA TYR A 16 -1.94 -0.69 16.37
C TYR A 16 -1.06 -0.46 15.15
N TYR A 17 -0.26 0.60 15.21
CA TYR A 17 0.81 0.82 14.25
C TYR A 17 2.10 0.16 14.74
N ASP A 18 2.59 -0.83 14.01
CA ASP A 18 3.80 -1.56 14.36
C ASP A 18 4.74 -1.70 13.15
N PRO A 19 5.82 -0.91 13.07
CA PRO A 19 6.81 -0.97 12.00
C PRO A 19 7.92 -2.00 12.26
N ALA A 20 7.87 -2.77 13.36
CA ALA A 20 8.94 -3.70 13.71
C ALA A 20 9.14 -4.77 12.63
N TYR A 21 10.42 -5.09 12.38
CA TYR A 21 10.77 -6.21 11.53
C TYR A 21 10.23 -7.51 12.13
N THR A 22 9.55 -8.30 11.31
CA THR A 22 8.95 -9.58 11.72
C THR A 22 9.30 -10.63 10.67
N GLN A 23 9.72 -11.81 11.10
CA GLN A 23 9.89 -12.94 10.19
C GLN A 23 8.50 -13.43 9.76
N LEU A 24 8.28 -13.55 8.45
CA LEU A 24 7.01 -13.93 7.87
C LEU A 24 7.13 -15.30 7.19
N THR A 25 6.01 -16.02 7.13
CA THR A 25 5.86 -17.12 6.17
C THR A 25 5.93 -16.59 4.73
N TYR A 26 6.13 -17.48 3.77
CA TYR A 26 6.19 -17.13 2.36
C TYR A 26 5.68 -18.27 1.49
N PRO A 27 4.78 -18.02 0.51
CA PRO A 27 4.09 -16.76 0.27
C PRO A 27 3.01 -16.48 1.34
N MET A 28 2.24 -15.39 1.18
CA MET A 28 1.08 -15.05 2.02
C MET A 28 1.36 -14.78 3.51
N GLY A 29 2.61 -14.50 3.87
CA GLY A 29 2.95 -14.11 5.25
C GLY A 29 2.43 -12.74 5.63
N ASP A 30 1.93 -12.62 6.85
CA ASP A 30 1.40 -11.37 7.42
C ASP A 30 1.81 -11.24 8.89
N VAL A 31 1.85 -10.02 9.38
CA VAL A 31 1.86 -9.75 10.82
C VAL A 31 0.46 -9.99 11.39
N PRO A 32 0.31 -10.20 12.71
CA PRO A 32 -1.00 -10.35 13.34
C PRO A 32 -1.98 -9.23 12.94
N LEU A 33 -3.24 -9.60 12.64
CA LEU A 33 -4.26 -8.67 12.12
C LEU A 33 -4.44 -7.42 13.00
N VAL A 34 -4.25 -7.56 14.32
CA VAL A 34 -4.40 -6.47 15.29
C VAL A 34 -3.40 -5.31 15.08
N LYS A 35 -2.32 -5.55 14.32
CA LYS A 35 -1.26 -4.58 14.08
C LYS A 35 -0.84 -4.53 12.61
N GLY A 36 -0.14 -3.47 12.25
CA GLY A 36 0.47 -3.31 10.93
C GLY A 36 0.88 -1.87 10.66
N VAL A 37 1.35 -1.61 9.45
CA VAL A 37 1.66 -0.26 8.93
C VAL A 37 0.73 0.11 7.78
N CYS A 38 0.97 1.26 7.13
CA CYS A 38 0.18 1.74 6.01
C CYS A 38 0.12 0.75 4.83
N THR A 39 1.24 0.12 4.49
CA THR A 39 1.34 -0.86 3.40
C THR A 39 0.50 -2.11 3.67
N ASP A 40 0.37 -2.55 4.92
CA ASP A 40 -0.39 -3.76 5.29
C ASP A 40 -1.88 -3.62 4.94
N VAL A 41 -2.43 -2.41 4.97
CA VAL A 41 -3.80 -2.15 4.54
C VAL A 41 -3.97 -2.50 3.07
N VAL A 42 -3.03 -2.08 2.23
CA VAL A 42 -3.01 -2.36 0.79
C VAL A 42 -2.75 -3.84 0.52
N ILE A 43 -1.77 -4.44 1.21
CA ILE A 43 -1.39 -5.85 1.05
C ILE A 43 -2.59 -6.76 1.36
N ARG A 44 -3.23 -6.58 2.52
CA ARG A 44 -4.38 -7.39 2.94
C ARG A 44 -5.57 -7.22 2.00
N ALA A 45 -5.85 -6.00 1.56
CA ALA A 45 -6.94 -5.74 0.63
C ALA A 45 -6.72 -6.43 -0.73
N LEU A 46 -5.50 -6.37 -1.27
CA LEU A 46 -5.16 -7.05 -2.53
C LEU A 46 -5.15 -8.57 -2.40
N ARG A 47 -4.78 -9.11 -1.24
CA ARG A 47 -4.80 -10.57 -0.98
C ARG A 47 -6.19 -11.18 -1.06
N HIS A 48 -7.23 -10.47 -0.63
CA HIS A 48 -8.62 -10.92 -0.79
C HIS A 48 -9.03 -11.07 -2.27
N GLN A 49 -8.27 -10.46 -3.19
CA GLN A 49 -8.44 -10.58 -4.63
C GLN A 49 -7.40 -11.50 -5.28
N GLY A 50 -6.68 -12.30 -4.48
CA GLY A 50 -5.68 -13.25 -4.97
C GLY A 50 -4.35 -12.60 -5.41
N ILE A 51 -4.11 -11.34 -5.03
CA ILE A 51 -2.87 -10.62 -5.38
C ILE A 51 -1.98 -10.55 -4.13
N ASP A 52 -1.00 -11.44 -4.03
CA ASP A 52 -0.01 -11.40 -2.97
C ASP A 52 1.18 -10.50 -3.32
N LEU A 53 1.20 -9.28 -2.77
CA LEU A 53 2.32 -8.37 -2.97
C LEU A 53 3.63 -8.90 -2.37
N GLN A 54 3.58 -9.76 -1.33
CA GLN A 54 4.80 -10.37 -0.79
C GLN A 54 5.51 -11.19 -1.85
N GLN A 55 4.80 -12.14 -2.46
CA GLN A 55 5.33 -12.96 -3.54
C GLN A 55 5.73 -12.11 -4.75
N ARG A 56 4.79 -11.31 -5.27
CA ARG A 56 4.97 -10.59 -6.55
C ARG A 56 6.12 -9.59 -6.52
N ILE A 57 6.25 -8.82 -5.44
CA ILE A 57 7.35 -7.85 -5.30
C ILE A 57 8.66 -8.58 -5.09
N HIS A 58 8.69 -9.62 -4.25
CA HIS A 58 9.92 -10.37 -3.98
C HIS A 58 10.49 -11.02 -5.25
N GLU A 59 9.64 -11.66 -6.06
CA GLU A 59 10.05 -12.32 -7.30
C GLU A 59 10.50 -11.33 -8.38
N ASP A 60 9.76 -10.24 -8.60
CA ASP A 60 10.19 -9.20 -9.55
C ASP A 60 11.49 -8.53 -9.09
N MET A 61 11.63 -8.23 -7.80
CA MET A 61 12.82 -7.63 -7.22
C MET A 61 14.02 -8.57 -7.28
N LYS A 62 13.83 -9.88 -7.12
CA LYS A 62 14.92 -10.87 -7.25
C LYS A 62 15.54 -10.83 -8.65
N ALA A 63 14.72 -10.70 -9.69
CA ALA A 63 15.18 -10.60 -11.07
C ALA A 63 15.68 -9.18 -11.45
N ASN A 64 15.30 -8.14 -10.70
CA ASN A 64 15.50 -6.74 -11.06
C ASN A 64 16.08 -5.90 -9.92
N PHE A 65 16.88 -6.48 -9.02
CA PHE A 65 17.27 -5.87 -7.74
C PHE A 65 17.79 -4.43 -7.87
N LYS A 66 18.64 -4.17 -8.88
CA LYS A 66 19.22 -2.84 -9.16
C LYS A 66 18.19 -1.76 -9.56
N LYS A 67 16.99 -2.16 -10.00
CA LYS A 67 15.91 -1.23 -10.36
C LYS A 67 15.09 -0.78 -9.16
N TYR A 68 15.23 -1.45 -8.01
CA TYR A 68 14.56 -1.10 -6.77
C TYR A 68 15.43 -0.15 -5.93
N PRO A 69 14.82 0.62 -5.00
CA PRO A 69 15.55 1.56 -4.16
C PRO A 69 16.67 0.88 -3.36
N GLN A 70 17.89 1.43 -3.42
CA GLN A 70 19.08 0.90 -2.76
C GLN A 70 19.35 1.56 -1.39
N LYS A 71 18.32 2.06 -0.72
CA LYS A 71 18.45 2.94 0.47
C LYS A 71 18.76 2.19 1.78
N TRP A 72 18.74 0.86 1.77
CA TRP A 72 18.84 0.03 2.98
C TRP A 72 20.14 -0.78 3.10
N GLY A 73 21.11 -0.59 2.19
CA GLY A 73 22.38 -1.31 2.21
C GLY A 73 22.28 -2.84 2.02
N LEU A 74 21.12 -3.34 1.60
CA LEU A 74 20.90 -4.76 1.35
C LEU A 74 21.61 -5.19 0.06
N LYS A 75 22.14 -6.42 0.07
CA LYS A 75 22.79 -7.03 -1.11
C LYS A 75 21.83 -7.86 -1.97
N ASN A 76 20.73 -8.33 -1.36
CA ASN A 76 19.73 -9.20 -1.96
C ASN A 76 18.33 -8.83 -1.44
N THR A 77 17.30 -9.44 -2.01
CA THR A 77 15.90 -9.30 -1.58
C THR A 77 15.66 -9.87 -0.18
N ASP A 78 14.61 -9.39 0.50
CA ASP A 78 14.14 -9.89 1.78
C ASP A 78 12.61 -10.02 1.78
N LYS A 79 12.13 -11.26 1.61
CA LYS A 79 10.72 -11.62 1.55
C LYS A 79 9.90 -11.23 2.79
N ASN A 80 10.56 -10.93 3.92
CA ASN A 80 9.88 -10.48 5.14
C ASN A 80 9.48 -9.00 5.10
N ILE A 81 10.15 -8.18 4.27
CA ILE A 81 10.02 -6.72 4.31
C ILE A 81 9.89 -6.05 2.94
N ASP A 82 10.24 -6.71 1.83
CA ASP A 82 10.27 -6.10 0.49
C ASP A 82 8.95 -5.41 0.14
N HIS A 83 7.84 -6.11 0.33
CA HIS A 83 6.48 -5.62 0.05
C HIS A 83 5.93 -4.66 1.09
N ARG A 84 6.54 -4.57 2.28
CA ARG A 84 6.11 -3.67 3.37
C ARG A 84 6.70 -2.27 3.25
N ARG A 85 7.51 -2.00 2.22
CA ARG A 85 8.15 -0.70 1.96
C ARG A 85 7.42 0.04 0.85
N VAL A 86 6.87 1.22 1.15
CA VAL A 86 6.18 2.08 0.17
C VAL A 86 7.03 2.29 -1.11
N PRO A 87 8.33 2.62 -1.04
CA PRO A 87 9.13 2.82 -2.25
C PRO A 87 9.26 1.56 -3.12
N ASN A 88 9.26 0.36 -2.52
CA ASN A 88 9.30 -0.89 -3.28
C ASN A 88 7.97 -1.17 -3.97
N ILE A 89 6.85 -0.92 -3.29
CA ILE A 89 5.51 -1.01 -3.90
C ILE A 89 5.40 -0.05 -5.08
N MET A 90 5.83 1.21 -4.92
CA MET A 90 5.84 2.20 -5.99
C MET A 90 6.65 1.73 -7.21
N THR A 91 7.86 1.21 -6.98
CA THR A 91 8.69 0.66 -8.07
C THR A 91 8.01 -0.52 -8.75
N TYR A 92 7.45 -1.46 -7.99
CA TYR A 92 6.73 -2.60 -8.57
C TYR A 92 5.54 -2.13 -9.42
N PHE A 93 4.67 -1.27 -8.89
CA PHE A 93 3.52 -0.75 -9.64
C PHE A 93 3.93 0.02 -10.89
N GLN A 94 5.01 0.81 -10.84
CA GLN A 94 5.55 1.47 -12.02
C GLN A 94 6.00 0.45 -13.08
N ARG A 95 6.69 -0.61 -12.66
CA ARG A 95 7.19 -1.66 -13.55
C ARG A 95 6.09 -2.49 -14.18
N GLN A 96 4.97 -2.67 -13.48
CA GLN A 96 3.79 -3.33 -14.03
C GLN A 96 2.91 -2.41 -14.91
N GLY A 97 3.24 -1.11 -15.01
CA GLY A 97 2.47 -0.16 -15.82
C GLY A 97 1.17 0.30 -15.17
N TYR A 98 1.05 0.23 -13.83
CA TYR A 98 -0.17 0.60 -13.11
C TYR A 98 -0.30 2.11 -12.83
N ALA A 99 0.72 2.89 -13.17
CA ALA A 99 0.73 4.32 -12.89
C ALA A 99 -0.36 5.08 -13.66
N VAL A 100 -1.11 5.91 -12.94
CA VAL A 100 -2.08 6.86 -13.49
C VAL A 100 -1.44 8.24 -13.49
N LYS A 101 -1.51 8.96 -14.62
CA LYS A 101 -0.82 10.25 -14.80
C LYS A 101 -1.68 11.46 -14.43
N ASP A 102 -2.98 11.30 -14.44
CA ASP A 102 -3.93 12.35 -14.08
C ASP A 102 -4.25 12.31 -12.57
N GLN A 103 -4.97 13.33 -12.10
CA GLN A 103 -5.54 13.38 -10.75
C GLN A 103 -7.02 12.95 -10.74
N ASN A 104 -7.44 12.12 -11.71
CA ASN A 104 -8.79 11.57 -11.75
C ASN A 104 -8.85 10.32 -10.88
N PHE A 105 -8.93 10.55 -9.57
CA PHE A 105 -9.00 9.49 -8.56
C PHE A 105 -10.33 8.73 -8.65
N LYS A 106 -10.23 7.40 -8.65
CA LYS A 106 -11.35 6.46 -8.63
C LYS A 106 -11.27 5.60 -7.39
N ALA A 107 -12.44 5.16 -6.92
CA ALA A 107 -12.52 4.23 -5.80
C ALA A 107 -11.70 2.96 -6.08
N GLY A 108 -10.79 2.63 -5.17
CA GLY A 108 -9.84 1.52 -5.29
C GLY A 108 -8.47 1.90 -5.87
N ASP A 109 -8.28 3.15 -6.32
CA ASP A 109 -6.92 3.60 -6.67
C ASP A 109 -6.03 3.60 -5.42
N ILE A 110 -4.75 3.35 -5.62
CA ILE A 110 -3.73 3.38 -4.57
C ILE A 110 -2.91 4.64 -4.75
N VAL A 111 -2.77 5.42 -3.68
CA VAL A 111 -2.03 6.69 -3.69
C VAL A 111 -0.92 6.64 -2.65
N THR A 112 0.21 7.25 -2.97
CA THR A 112 1.34 7.40 -2.04
C THR A 112 1.62 8.86 -1.76
N TRP A 113 2.12 9.15 -0.57
CA TRP A 113 2.44 10.51 -0.12
C TRP A 113 3.84 10.60 0.49
N ASP A 114 4.41 11.79 0.43
CA ASP A 114 5.54 12.24 1.25
C ASP A 114 4.98 13.06 2.42
N LEU A 115 5.21 12.58 3.64
CA LEU A 115 4.79 13.24 4.89
C LEU A 115 5.84 14.23 5.40
N GLY A 116 6.94 14.41 4.68
CA GLY A 116 8.10 15.18 5.09
C GLY A 116 9.07 14.39 5.99
N LYS A 117 10.27 14.94 6.17
CA LYS A 117 11.34 14.36 7.02
C LYS A 117 11.69 12.90 6.68
N GLY A 118 11.51 12.49 5.43
CA GLY A 118 11.80 11.14 4.95
C GLY A 118 10.71 10.10 5.24
N LEU A 119 9.57 10.51 5.80
CA LEU A 119 8.42 9.63 6.03
C LEU A 119 7.55 9.54 4.78
N VAL A 120 7.17 8.32 4.40
CA VAL A 120 6.35 8.02 3.23
C VAL A 120 5.12 7.24 3.63
N HIS A 121 4.03 7.43 2.88
CA HIS A 121 2.74 6.86 3.21
C HIS A 121 2.01 6.28 2.00
N ILE A 122 1.05 5.41 2.22
CA ILE A 122 0.23 4.77 1.17
C ILE A 122 -1.19 4.48 1.68
N GLY A 123 -2.16 4.43 0.78
CA GLY A 123 -3.57 4.25 1.11
C GLY A 123 -4.42 4.01 -0.13
N ILE A 124 -5.67 3.62 0.09
CA ILE A 124 -6.64 3.28 -0.95
C ILE A 124 -7.73 4.35 -1.00
N ILE A 125 -8.02 4.86 -2.20
CA ILE A 125 -9.11 5.82 -2.43
C ILE A 125 -10.46 5.15 -2.16
N SER A 126 -11.25 5.77 -1.30
CA SER A 126 -12.59 5.33 -0.95
C SER A 126 -13.62 5.71 -2.02
N ASN A 127 -14.74 5.01 -2.02
CA ASN A 127 -15.96 5.42 -2.69
C ASN A 127 -16.81 6.44 -1.89
N LYS A 128 -16.41 6.76 -0.65
CA LYS A 128 -16.99 7.84 0.15
C LYS A 128 -16.25 9.16 -0.11
N THR A 129 -16.95 10.26 0.05
CA THR A 129 -16.40 11.60 -0.13
C THR A 129 -16.73 12.53 1.03
N THR A 130 -15.99 13.62 1.16
CA THR A 130 -16.32 14.71 2.07
C THR A 130 -17.66 15.34 1.68
N MET A 131 -18.39 15.86 2.67
CA MET A 131 -19.74 16.37 2.42
C MET A 131 -19.76 17.60 1.48
N LEU A 132 -18.86 18.56 1.73
CA LEU A 132 -18.82 19.86 1.05
C LEU A 132 -18.19 19.78 -0.33
N ASN A 133 -16.93 19.34 -0.42
CA ASN A 133 -16.12 19.46 -1.63
C ASN A 133 -16.06 18.16 -2.46
N LYS A 134 -16.79 17.12 -2.03
CA LYS A 134 -16.82 15.80 -2.67
C LYS A 134 -15.43 15.19 -2.90
N VAL A 135 -14.48 15.51 -2.04
CA VAL A 135 -13.12 14.95 -2.06
C VAL A 135 -13.20 13.48 -1.61
N PRO A 136 -12.64 12.51 -2.35
CA PRO A 136 -12.59 11.12 -1.91
C PRO A 136 -11.86 10.96 -0.58
N LEU A 137 -12.45 10.20 0.35
CA LEU A 137 -11.77 9.77 1.56
C LEU A 137 -10.71 8.72 1.22
N VAL A 138 -9.78 8.48 2.16
CA VAL A 138 -8.71 7.50 2.00
C VAL A 138 -8.78 6.46 3.11
N ILE A 139 -8.62 5.19 2.77
CA ILE A 139 -8.49 4.09 3.72
C ILE A 139 -6.99 3.79 3.90
N HIS A 140 -6.49 3.93 5.13
CA HIS A 140 -5.06 3.81 5.45
C HIS A 140 -4.81 3.56 6.95
N ASN A 141 -3.55 3.35 7.35
CA ASN A 141 -3.11 3.30 8.74
C ASN A 141 -1.88 4.19 8.95
N ILE A 142 -2.01 5.26 9.74
CA ILE A 142 -0.95 6.27 10.00
C ILE A 142 -0.72 6.50 11.50
N GLY A 143 -0.64 5.43 12.29
CA GLY A 143 -0.29 5.52 13.71
C GLY A 143 -1.43 5.16 14.68
N HIS A 144 -2.67 5.16 14.21
CA HIS A 144 -3.85 4.98 15.05
C HIS A 144 -4.81 3.88 14.56
N GLY A 145 -4.25 2.84 13.94
CA GLY A 145 -5.00 1.75 13.31
C GLY A 145 -5.57 2.13 11.94
N THR A 146 -6.23 1.18 11.29
CA THR A 146 -6.86 1.41 9.99
C THR A 146 -8.08 2.33 10.13
N ARG A 147 -8.12 3.40 9.32
CA ARG A 147 -9.16 4.43 9.34
C ARG A 147 -9.53 4.84 7.91
N GLU A 148 -10.68 5.50 7.79
CA GLU A 148 -11.21 6.09 6.56
C GLU A 148 -11.50 7.57 6.83
N ASN A 149 -10.67 8.48 6.30
CA ASN A 149 -10.76 9.93 6.57
C ASN A 149 -10.20 10.77 5.41
N ASP A 150 -10.32 12.09 5.53
CA ASP A 150 -9.93 13.07 4.51
C ASP A 150 -8.45 13.45 4.64
N ILE A 151 -7.58 12.71 3.95
CA ILE A 151 -6.13 12.97 3.92
C ILE A 151 -5.57 13.12 2.49
N LEU A 152 -6.42 13.02 1.46
CA LEU A 152 -5.99 12.90 0.06
C LEU A 152 -5.05 14.03 -0.36
N TYR A 153 -5.37 15.26 0.06
CA TYR A 153 -4.64 16.48 -0.25
C TYR A 153 -3.92 17.11 0.96
N GLU A 154 -3.86 16.42 2.10
CA GLU A 154 -3.16 16.91 3.30
C GLU A 154 -1.64 16.86 3.13
N TYR A 155 -1.15 15.91 2.34
CA TYR A 155 0.27 15.67 2.10
C TYR A 155 0.62 15.70 0.61
N LYS A 156 1.91 15.82 0.30
CA LYS A 156 2.38 15.81 -1.09
C LYS A 156 2.19 14.43 -1.70
N ILE A 157 1.30 14.32 -2.69
CA ILE A 157 1.12 13.10 -3.49
C ILE A 157 2.40 12.81 -4.27
N THR A 158 2.88 11.57 -4.18
CA THR A 158 4.10 11.09 -4.86
C THR A 158 3.84 9.98 -5.88
N GLY A 159 2.66 9.39 -5.87
CA GLY A 159 2.28 8.30 -6.78
C GLY A 159 0.78 8.06 -6.77
N HIS A 160 0.26 7.67 -7.93
CA HIS A 160 -1.15 7.33 -8.16
C HIS A 160 -1.18 6.09 -9.06
N TYR A 161 -1.84 5.02 -8.59
CA TYR A 161 -1.81 3.71 -9.23
C TYR A 161 -3.20 3.10 -9.30
N ARG A 162 -3.48 2.40 -10.40
CA ARG A 162 -4.72 1.66 -10.62
C ARG A 162 -4.41 0.22 -11.01
N ILE A 163 -4.75 -0.69 -10.11
CA ILE A 163 -4.50 -2.13 -10.31
C ILE A 163 -5.61 -2.70 -11.21
N PRO A 164 -5.28 -3.45 -12.28
CA PRO A 164 -6.30 -4.08 -13.10
C PRO A 164 -7.03 -5.17 -12.31
N SER A 165 -8.30 -5.43 -12.66
CA SER A 165 -9.13 -6.48 -12.04
C SER A 165 -8.57 -7.89 -12.23
N THR A 166 -7.72 -8.08 -13.24
CA THR A 166 -6.96 -9.31 -13.46
C THR A 166 -5.49 -8.94 -13.58
N VAL A 167 -4.67 -9.44 -12.65
CA VAL A 167 -3.23 -9.29 -12.71
C VAL A 167 -2.65 -10.51 -13.43
N LYS A 168 -1.91 -10.28 -14.51
CA LYS A 168 -1.21 -11.35 -15.25
C LYS A 168 -0.09 -12.00 -14.41
#